data_AF-V4B2E3-F1
#
_entry.id   AF-V4B2E3-F1
#
_cell.length_a   1.000
_cell.length_b   1.000
_cell.length_c   1.000
_cell.angle_alpha   90.00
_cell.angle_beta   90.00
_cell.angle_gamma   90.00
#
_symmetry.space_group_name_H-M   'P 1'
#
loop_
_entity.id
_entity.type
_entity.pdbx_description
1 polymer ?
#
loop_
_entity_poly.entity_id
_entity_poly.type
_entity_poly.pdbx_seq_one_letter_code
_entity_poly.pdbx_strand_id
1 'polypeptide(L)'
;VKFGEDNSFTCHCINDQQCHRESGECGEGCAIGWSGATCQKQNVALGKPSSQVETNGAGTSDLAVDGDNTTNISNKCSDTSSDNSTRWWRVDLLEEYPIKHITIYYRNEREHQVISRNYI
;
A
#
# COMPACT_ATOMS: atom_id res chain seq x y z
N VAL A 1 -16.88 -12.33 6.07
CA VAL A 1 -17.46 -12.22 7.43
C VAL A 1 -17.78 -10.75 7.72
N LYS A 2 -18.72 -10.41 8.61
CA LYS A 2 -19.13 -9.02 8.88
C LYS A 2 -19.09 -8.66 10.38
N PHE A 3 -19.02 -7.37 10.72
CA PHE A 3 -18.97 -6.85 12.09
C PHE A 3 -19.68 -5.50 12.24
N GLY A 4 -19.80 -5.03 13.48
CA GLY A 4 -20.43 -3.76 13.84
C GLY A 4 -21.95 -3.84 13.94
N GLU A 5 -22.58 -2.69 14.20
CA GLU A 5 -24.03 -2.57 14.25
C GLU A 5 -24.65 -3.03 12.92
N ASP A 6 -25.67 -3.89 13.01
CA ASP A 6 -26.38 -4.52 11.89
C ASP A 6 -25.50 -5.24 10.85
N ASN A 7 -24.29 -5.66 11.23
CA ASN A 7 -23.32 -6.26 10.30
C ASN A 7 -23.05 -5.33 9.09
N SER A 8 -22.88 -4.03 9.36
CA SER A 8 -22.65 -3.01 8.35
C SER A 8 -21.26 -3.07 7.71
N PHE A 9 -20.25 -3.62 8.40
CA PHE A 9 -18.86 -3.67 7.91
C PHE A 9 -18.42 -5.08 7.53
N THR A 10 -17.52 -5.18 6.55
CA THR A 10 -16.92 -6.45 6.12
C THR A 10 -15.57 -6.66 6.79
N CYS A 11 -15.33 -7.85 7.36
CA CYS A 11 -14.02 -8.22 7.89
C CYS A 11 -13.04 -8.48 6.74
N HIS A 12 -11.83 -7.95 6.84
CA HIS A 12 -10.72 -8.21 5.92
C HIS A 12 -9.51 -8.80 6.67
N CYS A 13 -9.75 -9.83 7.48
CA CYS A 13 -8.71 -10.56 8.20
C CYS A 13 -7.97 -11.56 7.31
N ILE A 14 -6.78 -11.94 7.74
CA ILE A 14 -6.00 -13.01 7.11
C ILE A 14 -6.84 -14.30 6.96
N ASN A 15 -6.68 -15.00 5.84
CA ASN A 15 -7.36 -16.27 5.54
C ASN A 15 -8.89 -16.26 5.75
N ASP A 16 -9.54 -15.11 5.49
CA ASP A 16 -10.98 -14.91 5.68
C ASP A 16 -11.50 -15.23 7.10
N GLN A 17 -10.62 -15.13 8.10
CA GLN A 17 -10.98 -15.36 9.49
C GLN A 17 -12.07 -14.39 9.98
N GLN A 18 -12.83 -14.85 10.97
CA GLN A 18 -13.82 -14.03 11.62
C GLN A 18 -13.16 -12.96 12.50
N CYS A 19 -13.41 -11.69 12.19
CA CYS A 19 -13.02 -10.58 13.05
C CYS A 19 -13.89 -10.52 14.31
N HIS A 20 -13.43 -9.81 15.32
CA HIS A 20 -14.22 -9.55 16.53
C HIS A 20 -15.53 -8.84 16.16
N ARG A 21 -16.66 -9.34 16.67
CA ARG A 21 -18.01 -8.96 16.20
C ARG A 21 -18.32 -7.47 16.36
N GLU A 22 -17.81 -6.84 17.41
CA GLU A 22 -18.10 -5.43 17.73
C GLU A 22 -16.98 -4.50 17.26
N SER A 23 -15.74 -4.74 17.72
CA SER A 23 -14.58 -3.91 17.36
C SER A 23 -14.09 -4.09 15.92
N GLY A 24 -14.31 -5.24 15.28
CA GLY A 24 -13.80 -5.53 13.94
C GLY A 24 -12.32 -5.91 13.89
N GLU A 25 -11.68 -6.10 15.05
CA GLU A 25 -10.26 -6.44 15.13
C GLU A 25 -9.96 -7.86 14.64
N CYS A 26 -8.81 -8.01 13.99
CA CYS A 26 -8.29 -9.30 13.51
C CYS A 26 -7.09 -9.71 14.38
N GLY A 27 -7.21 -10.81 15.14
CA GLY A 27 -6.16 -11.27 16.05
C GLY A 27 -4.83 -11.59 15.34
N GLU A 28 -4.91 -12.20 14.17
CA GLU A 28 -3.75 -12.57 13.32
C GLU A 28 -3.37 -11.47 12.31
N GLY A 29 -4.04 -10.30 12.38
CA GLY A 29 -3.84 -9.19 11.47
C GLY A 29 -4.66 -9.26 10.17
N CYS A 30 -4.30 -8.37 9.24
CA CYS A 30 -5.08 -8.08 8.05
C CYS A 30 -4.71 -8.97 6.86
N ALA A 31 -5.68 -9.17 5.97
CA ALA A 31 -5.43 -9.75 4.66
C ALA A 31 -4.47 -8.86 3.83
N ILE A 32 -3.81 -9.47 2.85
CA ILE A 32 -2.94 -8.76 1.90
C ILE A 32 -3.72 -7.61 1.26
N GLY A 33 -3.11 -6.42 1.23
CA GLY A 33 -3.75 -5.20 0.71
C GLY A 33 -4.67 -4.49 1.70
N TRP A 34 -4.80 -4.98 2.94
CA TRP A 34 -5.58 -4.35 4.00
C TRP A 34 -4.72 -4.00 5.20
N SER A 35 -5.07 -2.91 5.89
CA SER A 35 -4.32 -2.41 7.05
C SER A 35 -5.19 -1.64 8.03
N GLY A 36 -4.59 -1.21 9.15
CA GLY A 36 -5.26 -0.53 10.27
C GLY A 36 -5.82 -1.50 11.31
N ALA A 37 -6.21 -0.99 12.47
CA ALA A 37 -6.64 -1.81 13.62
C ALA A 37 -7.80 -2.77 13.31
N THR A 38 -8.69 -2.38 12.40
CA THR A 38 -9.88 -3.15 11.98
C THR A 38 -9.81 -3.64 10.53
N CYS A 39 -8.63 -3.56 9.91
CA CYS A 39 -8.38 -3.97 8.53
C CYS A 39 -9.30 -3.31 7.49
N GLN A 40 -9.73 -2.06 7.73
CA GLN A 40 -10.61 -1.31 6.83
C GLN A 40 -9.87 -0.34 5.90
N LYS A 41 -8.54 -0.24 6.00
CA LYS A 41 -7.74 0.61 5.10
C LYS A 41 -7.21 -0.22 3.93
N GLN A 42 -7.79 -0.04 2.75
CA GLN A 42 -7.39 -0.71 1.53
C GLN A 42 -6.18 -0.02 0.88
N ASN A 43 -5.17 -0.80 0.52
CA ASN A 43 -4.10 -0.40 -0.39
C ASN A 43 -4.57 -0.58 -1.84
N VAL A 44 -5.10 0.47 -2.43
CA VAL A 44 -5.60 0.45 -3.82
C VAL A 44 -4.48 0.39 -4.86
N ALA A 45 -3.24 0.72 -4.48
CA ALA A 45 -2.07 0.68 -5.34
C ALA A 45 -1.46 -0.73 -5.47
N LEU A 46 -1.79 -1.67 -4.58
CA LEU A 46 -1.22 -3.01 -4.58
C LEU A 46 -1.40 -3.70 -5.94
N GLY A 47 -0.29 -4.16 -6.52
CA GLY A 47 -0.22 -4.87 -7.80
C GLY A 47 -0.65 -4.04 -9.01
N LYS A 48 -0.83 -2.73 -8.87
CA LYS A 48 -1.25 -1.87 -9.98
C LYS A 48 -0.10 -1.58 -10.94
N PRO A 49 -0.39 -1.32 -12.22
CA PRO A 49 0.63 -0.91 -13.18
C PRO A 49 1.34 0.35 -12.68
N SER A 50 2.66 0.33 -12.71
CA SER A 50 3.49 1.47 -12.34
C SER A 50 4.53 1.75 -13.42
N SER A 51 5.08 2.96 -13.40
CA SER A 51 6.11 3.39 -14.32
C SER A 51 7.02 4.39 -13.61
N GLN A 52 8.26 4.48 -14.07
CA GLN A 52 9.24 5.45 -13.60
C GLN A 52 10.06 5.95 -14.78
N VAL A 53 10.77 7.06 -14.57
CA VAL A 53 11.53 7.71 -15.66
C VAL A 53 12.49 6.75 -16.37
N GLU A 54 13.24 5.95 -15.60
CA GLU A 54 14.17 4.94 -16.06
C GLU A 54 14.37 3.88 -14.97
N THR A 55 14.80 2.67 -15.33
CA THR A 55 15.10 1.60 -14.38
C THR A 55 16.61 1.38 -14.25
N ASN A 56 17.10 1.44 -13.02
CA ASN A 56 18.47 1.08 -12.67
C ASN A 56 18.52 -0.39 -12.20
N GLY A 57 19.17 -1.26 -12.98
CA GLY A 57 19.34 -2.66 -12.64
C GLY A 57 18.01 -3.39 -12.41
N ALA A 58 17.84 -3.99 -11.22
CA ALA A 58 16.62 -4.70 -10.83
C ALA A 58 15.60 -3.81 -10.07
N GLY A 59 15.83 -2.49 -9.97
CA GLY A 59 14.95 -1.56 -9.27
C GLY A 59 13.74 -1.13 -10.12
N THR A 60 12.94 -2.10 -10.56
CA THR A 60 11.74 -1.83 -11.38
C THR A 60 10.66 -1.10 -10.58
N SER A 61 9.75 -0.42 -11.28
CA SER A 61 8.73 0.42 -10.64
C SER A 61 7.68 -0.36 -9.86
N ASP A 62 7.45 -1.62 -10.20
CA ASP A 62 6.45 -2.50 -9.57
C ASP A 62 6.85 -2.91 -8.14
N LEU A 63 8.13 -2.84 -7.79
CA LEU A 63 8.61 -3.07 -6.42
C LEU A 63 8.04 -2.07 -5.40
N ALA A 64 7.58 -0.90 -5.84
CA ALA A 64 6.94 0.06 -4.94
C ALA A 64 5.45 -0.27 -4.64
N VAL A 65 4.88 -1.26 -5.33
CA VAL A 65 3.47 -1.66 -5.25
C VAL A 65 3.29 -3.18 -5.13
N ASP A 66 4.34 -3.93 -4.79
CA ASP A 66 4.33 -5.39 -4.69
C ASP A 66 3.81 -5.91 -3.33
N GLY A 67 3.69 -5.02 -2.33
CA GLY A 67 3.25 -5.35 -0.97
C GLY A 67 4.39 -5.78 -0.04
N ASP A 68 5.64 -5.77 -0.48
CA ASP A 68 6.82 -6.02 0.32
C ASP A 68 7.45 -4.69 0.79
N ASN A 69 7.22 -4.34 2.06
CA ASN A 69 7.73 -3.10 2.65
C ASN A 69 9.20 -3.19 3.10
N THR A 70 9.96 -4.18 2.64
CA THR A 70 11.38 -4.36 3.02
C THR A 70 12.25 -3.27 2.39
N THR A 71 12.78 -2.34 3.20
CA THR A 71 13.54 -1.18 2.68
C THR A 71 15.07 -1.34 2.71
N ASN A 72 15.60 -2.37 3.37
CA ASN A 72 17.02 -2.51 3.69
C ASN A 72 17.72 -3.68 2.95
N ILE A 73 17.08 -4.27 1.95
CA ILE A 73 17.61 -5.36 1.12
C ILE A 73 17.73 -4.89 -0.33
N SER A 74 18.74 -5.39 -1.05
CA SER A 74 18.88 -5.11 -2.48
C SER A 74 17.69 -5.63 -3.28
N ASN A 75 17.32 -4.92 -4.35
CA ASN A 75 16.25 -5.33 -5.28
C ASN A 75 14.86 -5.43 -4.61
N LYS A 76 14.62 -4.65 -3.56
CA LYS A 76 13.33 -4.49 -2.88
C LYS A 76 12.73 -3.09 -3.00
N CYS A 77 13.41 -2.19 -3.69
CA CYS A 77 12.95 -0.82 -3.91
C CYS A 77 13.06 -0.48 -5.40
N SER A 78 12.16 0.37 -5.88
CA SER A 78 12.32 1.03 -7.18
C SER A 78 13.60 1.88 -7.18
N ASP A 79 14.32 1.89 -8.29
CA ASP A 79 15.56 2.65 -8.46
C ASP A 79 15.66 3.23 -9.88
N THR A 80 15.93 4.53 -9.98
CA THR A 80 16.07 5.27 -11.24
C THR A 80 17.53 5.66 -11.45
N SER A 81 18.00 5.68 -12.70
CA SER A 81 19.36 6.09 -13.04
C SER A 81 19.69 7.53 -12.59
N SER A 82 20.99 7.86 -12.56
CA SER A 82 21.49 9.17 -12.11
C SER A 82 21.33 10.30 -13.11
N ASP A 83 20.90 10.03 -14.34
CA ASP A 83 21.25 10.88 -15.49
C ASP A 83 20.20 11.94 -15.81
N ASN A 84 19.10 12.02 -15.04
CA ASN A 84 18.01 12.98 -15.22
C ASN A 84 17.86 13.92 -14.01
N SER A 85 17.67 15.22 -14.28
CA SER A 85 17.51 16.26 -13.25
C SER A 85 16.14 16.27 -12.58
N THR A 86 15.14 15.53 -13.10
CA THR A 86 13.86 15.30 -12.42
C THR A 86 13.50 13.81 -12.44
N ARG A 87 13.42 13.20 -11.25
CA ARG A 87 13.03 11.79 -11.07
C ARG A 87 11.55 11.71 -10.75
N TRP A 88 10.84 10.79 -11.41
CA TRP A 88 9.45 10.53 -11.13
C TRP A 88 9.17 9.03 -11.12
N TRP A 89 8.17 8.68 -10.33
CA TRP A 89 7.52 7.39 -10.30
C TRP A 89 6.01 7.64 -10.27
N ARG A 90 5.24 6.79 -10.94
CA ARG A 90 3.79 6.88 -11.07
C ARG A 90 3.17 5.50 -10.95
N VAL A 91 2.01 5.42 -10.30
CA VAL A 91 1.10 4.28 -10.39
C VAL A 91 -0.16 4.69 -11.15
N ASP A 92 -0.66 3.79 -11.98
CA ASP A 92 -1.97 3.86 -12.60
C ASP A 92 -2.94 3.00 -11.80
N LEU A 93 -3.87 3.64 -11.07
CA LEU A 93 -4.84 2.94 -10.23
C LEU A 93 -5.93 2.23 -11.04
N LEU A 94 -6.01 2.46 -12.35
CA LEU A 94 -6.98 1.93 -13.31
C LEU A 94 -8.43 2.40 -13.11
N GLU A 95 -8.75 2.97 -11.96
CA GLU A 95 -10.04 3.58 -11.63
C GLU A 95 -9.80 4.84 -10.78
N GLU A 96 -10.85 5.64 -10.61
CA GLU A 96 -10.82 6.79 -9.71
C GLU A 96 -11.08 6.36 -8.26
N TYR A 97 -10.20 6.77 -7.35
CA TYR A 97 -10.31 6.45 -5.92
C TYR A 97 -10.24 7.72 -5.07
N PRO A 98 -11.11 7.86 -4.05
CA PRO A 98 -10.93 8.89 -3.03
C PRO A 98 -9.73 8.53 -2.14
N ILE A 99 -8.58 9.15 -2.40
CA ILE A 99 -7.34 8.88 -1.64
C ILE A 99 -7.35 9.65 -0.32
N LYS A 100 -7.36 8.90 0.80
CA LYS A 100 -7.30 9.48 2.16
C LYS A 100 -5.89 9.56 2.73
N HIS A 101 -5.03 8.61 2.36
CA HIS A 101 -3.68 8.49 2.90
C HIS A 101 -2.73 7.99 1.80
N ILE A 102 -1.49 8.49 1.83
CA ILE A 102 -0.39 7.98 1.02
C ILE A 102 0.76 7.66 1.97
N THR A 103 1.25 6.43 1.91
CA THR A 103 2.41 5.99 2.68
C THR A 103 3.58 5.74 1.74
N ILE A 104 4.74 6.31 2.04
CA ILE A 104 5.96 6.13 1.24
C ILE A 104 7.03 5.50 2.13
N TYR A 105 7.65 4.42 1.64
CA TYR A 105 8.75 3.72 2.29
C TYR A 105 10.06 4.06 1.56
N TYR A 106 10.98 4.75 2.24
CA TYR A 106 12.28 5.11 1.68
C TYR A 106 13.31 4.02 1.95
N ARG A 107 14.22 3.80 1.00
CA ARG A 107 15.31 2.82 1.12
C ARG A 107 16.15 3.11 2.36
N ASN A 108 16.42 2.09 3.16
CA ASN A 108 17.14 2.16 4.43
C ASN A 108 16.52 3.08 5.51
N GLU A 109 15.28 3.53 5.33
CA GLU A 109 14.57 4.35 6.31
C GLU A 109 13.27 3.66 6.76
N ARG A 110 12.67 4.21 7.82
CA ARG A 110 11.35 3.78 8.31
C ARG A 110 10.23 4.51 7.56
N GLU A 111 9.00 4.06 7.72
CA GLU A 111 7.78 4.61 7.10
C GLU A 111 7.65 6.13 7.25
N HIS A 112 7.38 6.84 6.16
CA HIS A 112 6.96 8.24 6.16
C HIS A 112 5.52 8.35 5.65
N GLN A 113 4.62 8.87 6.48
CA GLN A 113 3.25 9.16 6.06
C GLN A 113 3.21 10.53 5.40
N VAL A 114 2.89 10.56 4.11
CA VAL A 114 2.55 11.80 3.43
C VAL A 114 1.04 11.93 3.55
N ILE A 115 0.58 12.84 4.41
CA ILE A 115 -0.84 13.19 4.47
C ILE A 115 -1.18 13.81 3.11
N SER A 116 -1.95 13.10 2.29
CA SER A 116 -2.43 13.62 1.02
C SER A 116 -3.21 14.90 1.29
N ARG A 117 -2.71 16.03 0.78
CA ARG A 117 -3.58 17.20 0.57
C ARG A 117 -4.61 16.75 -0.45
N ASN A 118 -5.90 16.97 -0.15
CA ASN A 118 -7.01 16.66 -1.05
C ASN A 118 -6.67 17.18 -2.46
N TYR A 119 -6.39 16.28 -3.40
CA TYR A 119 -6.49 16.59 -4.82
C TYR A 119 -7.86 16.09 -5.23
N ILE A 120 -8.76 17.07 -5.39
CA ILE A 120 -10.11 16.93 -5.92
C ILE A 120 -10.00 16.74 -7.43
#